data_AF-M1AMW5-F1
#
_entry.id   AF-M1AMW5-F1
#
_cell.length_a   1.000
_cell.length_b   1.000
_cell.length_c   1.000
_cell.angle_alpha   90.00
_cell.angle_beta   90.00
_cell.angle_gamma   90.00
#
_symmetry.space_group_name_H-M   'P 1'
#
loop_
_entity.id
_entity.type
_entity.pdbx_description
1 polymer ?
#
loop_
_entity_poly.entity_id
_entity_poly.type
_entity_poly.pdbx_seq_one_letter_code
_entity_poly.pdbx_strand_id
1 'polypeptide(L)'
;MRIHHHDEELPSGFVSLDCGGKDNFTDELGLEWTPDTQMISGVIVNLSVANETRTQYMALRYFPADNRKYCYTLDVIPQTGTL
;
A
#
# COMPACT_ATOMS: atom_id res chain seq x y z
N MET A 1 -0.48 -6.42 -10.48
CA MET A 1 -1.90 -6.03 -10.50
C MET A 1 -2.69 -7.19 -11.09
N ARG A 2 -3.35 -8.00 -10.25
CA ARG A 2 -4.35 -8.96 -10.73
C ARG A 2 -5.70 -8.26 -10.62
N ILE A 3 -6.43 -8.24 -11.72
CA ILE A 3 -7.81 -7.75 -11.75
C ILE A 3 -8.65 -8.95 -11.30
N HIS A 4 -9.19 -8.90 -10.08
CA HIS A 4 -10.10 -9.91 -9.60
C HIS A 4 -11.51 -9.58 -10.11
N HIS A 5 -12.04 -10.46 -10.97
CA HIS A 5 -13.48 -10.49 -11.26
C HIS A 5 -14.20 -10.97 -9.99
N HIS A 6 -15.08 -10.12 -9.46
CA HIS A 6 -16.22 -10.23 -8.53
C HIS A 6 -16.50 -11.47 -7.63
N ASP A 7 -15.78 -12.60 -7.74
CA ASP A 7 -16.09 -13.88 -7.07
C ASP A 7 -14.85 -14.61 -6.44
N GLU A 8 -13.65 -14.03 -6.42
CA GLU A 8 -12.52 -14.59 -5.65
C GLU A 8 -12.22 -13.75 -4.40
N GLU A 9 -12.37 -14.37 -3.23
CA GLU A 9 -11.94 -13.82 -1.93
C GLU A 9 -10.45 -13.50 -1.97
N LEU A 10 -10.06 -12.29 -1.53
CA LEU A 10 -8.65 -11.89 -1.45
C LEU A 10 -7.88 -12.94 -0.64
N PRO A 11 -6.65 -13.32 -1.05
CA PRO A 11 -5.85 -14.26 -0.29
C PRO A 11 -5.72 -13.81 1.17
N SER A 12 -5.85 -14.73 2.11
CA SER A 12 -5.62 -14.42 3.51
C SER A 12 -4.21 -13.84 3.69
N GLY A 13 -4.14 -12.64 4.26
CA GLY A 13 -2.90 -11.88 4.43
C GLY A 13 -2.54 -10.93 3.28
N PHE A 14 -3.43 -10.70 2.30
CA PHE A 14 -3.25 -9.60 1.35
C PHE A 14 -3.36 -8.23 2.04
N VAL A 15 -2.43 -7.32 1.72
CA VAL A 15 -2.39 -5.95 2.25
C VAL A 15 -2.09 -4.97 1.12
N SER A 16 -2.92 -3.95 0.95
CA SER A 16 -2.63 -2.79 0.09
C SER A 16 -2.20 -1.61 0.96
N LEU A 17 -1.05 -1.01 0.62
CA LEU A 17 -0.52 0.16 1.32
C LEU A 17 -0.62 1.41 0.44
N ASP A 18 -1.19 2.48 0.99
CA ASP A 18 -1.19 3.82 0.42
C ASP A 18 0.02 4.62 0.97
N CYS A 19 1.06 4.73 0.15
CA CYS A 19 2.36 5.28 0.55
C CYS A 19 2.31 6.82 0.62
N GLY A 20 2.27 7.39 1.82
CA GLY A 20 2.07 8.82 2.03
C GLY A 20 0.59 9.23 2.13
N GLY A 21 -0.33 8.27 2.04
CA GLY A 21 -1.73 8.42 2.38
C GLY A 21 -1.94 8.79 3.85
N LYS A 22 -3.16 9.25 4.17
CA LYS A 22 -3.53 9.67 5.54
C LYS A 22 -4.64 8.83 6.15
N ASP A 23 -5.54 8.31 5.32
CA ASP A 23 -6.77 7.69 5.75
C ASP A 23 -7.01 6.38 4.98
N ASN A 24 -7.69 5.43 5.61
CA ASN A 24 -8.13 4.21 4.94
C ASN A 24 -9.18 4.54 3.89
N PHE A 25 -9.16 3.84 2.76
CA PHE A 25 -10.23 3.90 1.75
C PHE A 25 -10.39 2.59 1.00
N THR A 26 -11.53 2.41 0.35
CA THR A 26 -11.78 1.31 -0.58
C THR A 26 -11.86 1.88 -1.99
N ASP A 27 -11.13 1.31 -2.94
CA ASP A 27 -11.14 1.77 -4.32
C ASP A 27 -12.33 1.23 -5.12
N GLU A 28 -12.44 1.67 -6.38
CA GLU A 28 -13.50 1.26 -7.31
C GLU A 28 -13.49 -0.25 -7.64
N LEU A 29 -12.41 -0.96 -7.30
CA LEU A 29 -12.28 -2.41 -7.47
C LEU A 29 -12.61 -3.18 -6.18
N GLY A 30 -12.98 -2.49 -5.11
CA GLY A 30 -13.26 -3.10 -3.81
C GLY A 30 -12.01 -3.42 -2.98
N LEU A 31 -10.82 -2.91 -3.36
CA LEU A 31 -9.60 -3.12 -2.58
C LEU A 31 -9.55 -2.14 -1.42
N GLU A 32 -9.32 -2.66 -0.22
CA GLU A 32 -9.01 -1.84 0.95
C GLU A 32 -7.55 -1.39 0.91
N TRP A 33 -7.34 -0.08 1.07
CA TRP A 33 -6.05 0.59 1.14
C TRP A 33 -5.84 1.14 2.54
N THR A 34 -4.71 0.79 3.16
CA THR A 34 -4.29 1.26 4.48
C THR A 34 -3.14 2.26 4.31
N PRO A 35 -3.16 3.44 4.95
CA PRO A 35 -2.09 4.41 4.83
C PRO A 35 -0.83 3.89 5.53
N ASP A 36 0.33 4.17 4.95
CA ASP A 36 1.61 3.64 5.40
C ASP A 36 2.19 4.34 6.66
N THR A 37 1.32 4.81 7.55
CA THR A 37 1.64 5.68 8.70
C THR A 37 2.66 5.07 9.68
N GLN A 38 2.80 3.75 9.71
CA GLN A 38 3.84 3.05 10.46
C GLN A 38 5.26 3.40 9.99
N MET A 39 5.43 3.82 8.73
CA MET A 39 6.69 4.29 8.18
C MET A 39 6.93 5.75 8.58
N ILE A 40 7.69 5.93 9.66
CA ILE A 40 8.03 7.26 10.19
C ILE A 40 9.14 7.98 9.41
N SER A 41 9.78 7.30 8.47
CA SER A 41 10.87 7.84 7.65
C SER A 41 10.40 8.27 6.26
N GLY A 42 11.26 8.99 5.54
CA GLY A 42 10.94 9.49 4.20
C GLY A 42 10.16 10.81 4.21
N VAL A 43 9.89 11.32 3.02
CA VAL A 43 9.19 12.58 2.77
C VAL A 43 7.91 12.27 2.00
N ILE A 44 6.77 12.73 2.53
CA ILE A 44 5.49 12.61 1.84
C ILE A 44 5.36 13.77 0.86
N VAL A 45 5.00 13.47 -0.39
CA VAL A 45 4.79 14.46 -1.44
C VAL A 45 3.45 14.19 -2.11
N ASN A 46 2.63 15.24 -2.22
CA ASN A 46 1.41 15.19 -3.01
C ASN A 46 1.75 15.37 -4.48
N LEU A 47 1.22 14.48 -5.32
CA LEU A 47 1.42 14.49 -6.76
C LEU A 47 0.26 15.18 -7.45
N SER A 48 0.57 15.79 -8.59
CA SER A 48 -0.43 16.23 -9.56
C SER A 48 -0.02 15.64 -10.90
N VAL A 49 -0.61 14.49 -11.22
CA VAL A 49 -0.38 13.78 -12.49
C VAL A 49 -1.61 13.97 -13.37
N ALA A 50 -1.39 14.37 -14.62
CA ALA A 50 -2.48 14.56 -15.57
C ALA A 50 -3.23 13.25 -15.80
N ASN A 51 -4.56 13.30 -15.73
CA ASN A 51 -5.48 12.16 -15.93
C ASN A 51 -5.33 11.01 -14.91
N GLU A 52 -4.72 11.26 -13.75
CA GLU A 52 -4.75 10.32 -12.63
C GLU A 52 -5.75 10.79 -11.59
N THR A 53 -6.63 9.89 -11.16
CA THR A 53 -7.71 10.17 -10.21
C THR A 53 -7.72 9.19 -9.06
N ARG A 54 -6.91 8.12 -9.11
CA ARG A 54 -6.87 7.07 -8.10
C ARG A 54 -6.12 7.59 -6.87
N THR A 55 -6.77 7.50 -5.73
CA THR A 55 -6.30 8.06 -4.45
C THR A 55 -4.89 7.58 -4.10
N GLN A 56 -4.57 6.30 -4.28
CA GLN A 56 -3.27 5.68 -4.00
C GLN A 56 -2.10 6.22 -4.86
N TYR A 57 -2.39 7.02 -5.89
CA TYR A 57 -1.40 7.63 -6.78
C TYR A 57 -1.32 9.15 -6.63
N MET A 58 -2.09 9.73 -5.70
CA MET A 58 -2.08 11.17 -5.42
C MET A 58 -1.02 11.59 -4.40
N ALA A 59 -0.40 10.63 -3.72
CA ALA A 59 0.74 10.86 -2.84
C ALA A 59 1.82 9.78 -3.07
N LEU A 60 3.05 10.12 -2.72
CA LEU A 60 4.12 9.15 -2.55
C LEU A 60 4.90 9.43 -1.27
N ARG A 61 5.57 8.39 -0.77
CA ARG A 61 6.64 8.52 0.20
C ARG A 61 7.99 8.32 -0.48
N TYR A 62 8.77 9.38 -0.54
CA TYR A 62 10.11 9.39 -1.10
C TYR A 62 11.17 9.12 -0.04
N PHE A 63 12.18 8.32 -0.37
CA PHE A 63 13.35 8.09 0.47
C PHE A 63 14.61 8.64 -0.20
N PRO A 64 15.47 9.37 0.53
CA PRO A 64 16.74 9.86 0.00
C PRO A 64 17.63 8.74 -0.53
N ALA A 65 18.40 9.05 -1.58
CA ALA A 65 19.48 8.19 -2.07
C ALA A 65 20.71 8.27 -1.15
N ASP A 66 20.56 7.79 0.09
CA ASP A 66 21.61 7.71 1.09
C ASP A 66 21.95 6.25 1.45
N ASN A 67 22.83 6.05 2.44
CA ASN A 67 23.26 4.71 2.87
C ASN A 67 22.32 4.09 3.94
N ARG A 68 21.11 4.61 4.13
CA ARG A 68 20.15 4.08 5.10
C ARG A 68 19.23 3.05 4.47
N LYS A 69 18.73 2.13 5.29
CA LYS A 69 17.66 1.21 4.92
C LYS A 69 16.34 1.72 5.48
N TYR A 70 15.32 1.76 4.63
CA TYR A 70 13.97 2.16 4.99
C TYR A 70 13.07 0.93 4.90
N CYS A 71 12.79 0.32 6.05
CA CYS A 71 12.15 -0.98 6.13
C CYS A 71 10.69 -0.84 6.56
N TYR A 72 9.77 -1.41 5.80
CA TYR A 72 8.42 -1.68 6.28
C TYR A 72 8.46 -2.92 7.19
N THR A 73 7.73 -2.87 8.29
CA THR A 73 7.46 -4.03 9.15
C THR A 73 6.00 -4.40 8.97
N LEU A 74 5.73 -5.62 8.49
CA LEU A 74 4.39 -6.12 8.27
C LEU A 74 4.15 -7.30 9.20
N ASP A 75 3.03 -7.25 9.92
CA ASP A 75 2.59 -8.39 10.72
C ASP A 75 2.02 -9.46 9.78
N VAL A 76 2.68 -10.62 9.76
CA VAL A 76 2.30 -11.75 8.91
C VAL A 76 1.96 -12.95 9.78
N ILE A 77 0.94 -13.71 9.37
CA ILE A 77 0.66 -15.03 9.94
C ILE A 77 1.53 -16.03 9.16
N PRO A 78 2.50 -16.71 9.80
CA PRO A 78 3.30 -17.72 9.11
C PRO A 78 2.38 -18.83 8.58
N GLN A 79 2.48 -19.14 7.29
CA GLN A 79 1.86 -20.35 6.77
C GLN A 79 2.66 -21.55 7.28
N THR A 80 2.13 -22.25 8.28
CA THR A 80 2.64 -23.55 8.66
C THR A 80 2.15 -24.56 7.63
N GLY A 81 3.00 -24.91 6.67
CA GLY A 81 2.73 -26.04 5.78
C GLY A 81 2.67 -27.31 6.62
N THR A 82 1.51 -27.94 6.70
CA THR A 82 1.40 -29.30 7.24
C THR A 82 2.12 -30.23 6.26
N LEU A 83 3.16 -30.93 6.73
CA LEU A 83 3.81 -32.02 6.00
C LEU A 83 2.84 -33.19 5.79
#